data_AF-A0A1F9AH15-F1
#
_entry.id   AF-A0A1F9AH15-F1
#
_cell.length_a   1.000
_cell.length_b   1.000
_cell.length_c   1.000
_cell.angle_alpha   90.00
_cell.angle_beta   90.00
_cell.angle_gamma   90.00
#
_symmetry.space_group_name_H-M   'P 1'
#
loop_
_entity.id
_entity.type
_entity.pdbx_description
1 polymer ?
#
loop_
_entity_poly.entity_id
_entity_poly.type
_entity_poly.pdbx_seq_one_letter_code
_entity_poly.pdbx_strand_id
1 'polypeptide(L)'
;MTGTYKDLLTGCDPFSFIKRFEAINKSFYDFGNTEVVAEGENQALYKLTSFDAQFALLYHIIQGWMERGLELSGAKNIKCEFVTKGWEGHPFTSMRFTWTL
;
A
#
# COMPACT_ATOMS: atom_id res chain seq x y z
N MET A 1 -16.80 -8.29 11.69
CA MET A 1 -15.41 -8.25 11.21
C MET A 1 -14.65 -9.37 11.90
N THR A 2 -14.03 -10.27 11.13
CA THR A 2 -13.10 -11.30 11.65
C THR A 2 -11.90 -10.62 12.32
N GLY A 3 -11.35 -11.22 13.38
CA GLY A 3 -10.38 -10.58 14.29
C GLY A 3 -9.17 -9.93 13.61
N THR A 4 -8.68 -10.52 12.53
CA THR A 4 -7.49 -10.06 11.78
C THR A 4 -7.59 -8.61 11.29
N TYR A 5 -8.75 -8.19 10.77
CA TYR A 5 -8.93 -6.82 10.25
C TYR A 5 -9.06 -5.78 11.38
N LYS A 6 -9.58 -6.19 12.53
CA LYS A 6 -9.68 -5.31 13.70
C LYS A 6 -8.29 -5.03 14.26
N ASP A 7 -7.46 -6.04 14.42
CA ASP A 7 -6.10 -5.89 14.95
C ASP A 7 -5.17 -5.09 14.02
N LEU A 8 -5.52 -5.01 12.74
CA LEU A 8 -4.81 -4.21 11.73
C LEU A 8 -5.09 -2.72 11.81
N LEU A 9 -6.33 -2.36 12.12
CA LEU A 9 -6.81 -0.98 12.07
C LEU A 9 -6.85 -0.32 13.45
N THR A 10 -6.83 -1.10 14.53
CA THR A 10 -6.96 -0.57 15.88
C THR A 10 -5.63 -0.04 16.40
N GLY A 11 -5.53 1.28 16.63
CA GLY A 11 -4.42 1.91 17.34
C GLY A 11 -3.11 2.02 16.54
N CYS A 12 -3.17 1.88 15.22
CA CYS A 12 -2.01 1.98 14.33
C CYS A 12 -2.02 3.36 13.65
N ASP A 13 -0.98 4.17 13.84
CA ASP A 13 -0.77 5.38 13.05
C ASP A 13 -0.57 5.02 11.55
N PRO A 14 -0.75 5.97 10.62
CA PRO A 14 -0.68 5.72 9.18
C PRO A 14 0.62 5.03 8.74
N PHE A 15 1.77 5.36 9.33
CA PHE A 15 3.03 4.71 8.98
C PHE A 15 3.11 3.28 9.46
N SER A 16 2.66 3.04 10.68
CA SER A 16 2.61 1.68 11.23
C SER A 16 1.67 0.79 10.42
N PHE A 17 0.57 1.31 9.87
CA PHE A 17 -0.28 0.58 8.92
C PHE A 17 0.48 0.19 7.64
N ILE A 18 1.11 1.16 6.95
CA ILE A 18 1.83 0.88 5.70
C ILE A 18 2.92 -0.18 5.91
N LYS A 19 3.69 -0.10 7.00
CA LYS A 19 4.75 -1.08 7.32
C LYS A 19 4.19 -2.49 7.57
N ARG A 20 3.02 -2.59 8.22
CA ARG A 20 2.37 -3.88 8.48
C ARG A 20 1.79 -4.51 7.22
N PHE A 21 1.44 -3.70 6.21
CA PHE A 21 0.78 -4.19 5.01
C PHE A 21 1.60 -5.21 4.23
N GLU A 22 2.94 -5.12 4.23
CA GLU A 22 3.80 -6.17 3.64
C GLU A 22 3.57 -7.54 4.31
N ALA A 23 3.55 -7.58 5.64
CA ALA A 23 3.34 -8.83 6.39
C ALA A 23 1.95 -9.42 6.14
N ILE A 24 0.93 -8.56 5.97
CA ILE A 24 -0.43 -9.00 5.60
C ILE A 24 -0.42 -9.62 4.22
N ASN A 25 0.15 -8.92 3.24
CA ASN A 25 0.16 -9.37 1.86
C ASN A 25 0.81 -10.76 1.75
N LYS A 26 1.93 -10.98 2.45
CA LYS A 26 2.61 -12.28 2.56
C LYS A 26 1.81 -13.36 3.29
N SER A 27 0.84 -13.00 4.13
CA SER A 27 -0.02 -13.98 4.82
C SER A 27 -1.15 -14.52 3.94
N PHE A 28 -1.56 -13.75 2.92
CA PHE A 28 -2.63 -14.13 1.99
C PHE A 28 -2.10 -14.65 0.66
N TYR A 29 -0.92 -14.19 0.24
CA TYR A 29 -0.36 -14.46 -1.07
C TYR A 29 1.09 -14.93 -0.96
N ASP A 30 1.45 -15.92 -1.78
CA ASP A 30 2.80 -16.45 -1.94
C ASP A 30 3.55 -15.81 -3.13
N PHE A 31 2.91 -14.86 -3.81
CA PHE A 31 3.47 -14.10 -4.93
C PHE A 31 3.59 -12.62 -4.61
N GLY A 32 4.43 -11.94 -5.38
CA GLY A 32 4.65 -10.51 -5.24
C GLY A 32 5.48 -10.14 -4.02
N ASN A 33 6.28 -9.09 -4.16
CA ASN A 33 7.09 -8.52 -3.11
C ASN A 33 6.75 -7.04 -3.00
N THR A 34 6.60 -6.58 -1.77
CA THR A 34 6.29 -5.18 -1.49
C THR A 34 7.39 -4.58 -0.62
N GLU A 35 7.77 -3.36 -0.96
CA GLU A 35 8.81 -2.60 -0.28
C GLU A 35 8.24 -1.21 0.05
N VAL A 36 8.36 -0.81 1.31
CA VAL A 36 7.89 0.50 1.79
C VAL A 36 9.10 1.37 2.08
N VAL A 37 9.17 2.53 1.44
CA VAL A 37 10.13 3.58 1.76
C VAL A 37 9.36 4.76 2.34
N ALA A 38 9.64 5.12 3.60
CA ALA A 38 9.13 6.36 4.16
C ALA A 38 9.90 7.54 3.56
N GLU A 39 9.20 8.46 2.89
CA GLU A 39 9.82 9.64 2.25
C GLU A 39 9.60 10.93 3.09
N GLY A 40 9.03 10.85 4.30
CA GLY A 40 8.78 12.01 5.18
C GLY A 40 7.81 11.71 6.32
N GLU A 41 7.24 12.74 6.95
CA GLU A 41 6.27 12.58 8.06
C GLU A 41 4.83 12.24 7.61
N ASN A 42 4.48 12.48 6.35
CA ASN A 42 3.16 12.13 5.82
C ASN A 42 3.23 11.63 4.37
N GLN A 43 4.31 10.92 4.05
CA GLN A 43 4.59 10.44 2.70
C GLN A 43 5.29 9.09 2.73
N ALA A 44 4.83 8.17 1.90
CA ALA A 44 5.47 6.89 1.69
C ALA A 44 5.45 6.49 0.22
N LEU A 45 6.55 5.92 -0.25
CA LEU A 45 6.66 5.24 -1.53
C LEU A 45 6.46 3.74 -1.32
N TYR A 46 5.49 3.18 -2.02
CA TYR A 46 5.13 1.78 -1.99
C TYR A 46 5.50 1.12 -3.30
N LYS A 47 6.49 0.23 -3.26
CA LYS A 47 7.04 -0.43 -4.45
C LYS A 47 6.58 -1.88 -4.50
N LEU A 48 6.11 -2.30 -5.66
CA LEU A 48 5.60 -3.63 -5.96
C LEU A 48 6.45 -4.29 -7.02
N THR A 49 7.06 -5.42 -6.68
CA THR A 49 7.93 -6.22 -7.56
C THR A 49 7.42 -7.65 -7.63
N SER A 50 7.74 -8.37 -8.69
CA SER A 50 7.31 -9.77 -8.87
C SER A 50 5.78 -9.99 -8.88
N PHE A 51 5.01 -8.95 -9.23
CA PHE A 51 3.59 -9.05 -9.56
C PHE A 51 3.41 -9.22 -11.07
N ASP A 52 2.29 -9.79 -11.49
CA ASP A 52 1.93 -9.83 -12.91
C ASP A 52 1.71 -8.40 -13.43
N ALA A 53 2.60 -7.96 -14.32
CA ALA A 53 2.52 -6.64 -14.94
C ALA A 53 1.31 -6.51 -15.89
N GLN A 54 0.80 -7.61 -16.45
CA GLN A 54 -0.35 -7.58 -17.35
C GLN A 54 -1.67 -7.40 -16.60
N PHE A 55 -1.70 -7.68 -15.30
CA PHE A 55 -2.89 -7.51 -14.48
C PHE A 55 -2.96 -6.13 -13.82
N ALA A 56 -3.08 -5.08 -14.65
CA ALA A 56 -3.11 -3.68 -14.21
C ALA A 56 -4.16 -3.41 -13.11
N LEU A 57 -5.31 -4.09 -13.17
CA LEU A 57 -6.40 -3.97 -12.20
C LEU A 57 -5.96 -4.28 -10.76
N LEU A 58 -5.03 -5.22 -10.55
CA LEU A 58 -4.54 -5.58 -9.22
C LEU A 58 -3.90 -4.38 -8.52
N TYR A 59 -3.13 -3.57 -9.25
CA TYR A 59 -2.45 -2.40 -8.68
C TYR A 59 -3.45 -1.33 -8.22
N HIS A 60 -4.57 -1.16 -8.93
CA HIS A 60 -5.67 -0.28 -8.50
C HIS A 60 -6.44 -0.84 -7.31
N ILE A 61 -6.58 -2.16 -7.20
CA ILE A 61 -7.16 -2.79 -6.00
C ILE A 61 -6.25 -2.52 -4.80
N ILE A 62 -4.93 -2.69 -4.95
CA ILE A 62 -3.95 -2.40 -3.90
C ILE A 62 -3.99 -0.93 -3.52
N GLN A 63 -4.07 -0.01 -4.49
CA GLN A 63 -4.27 1.42 -4.24
C GLN A 63 -5.46 1.66 -3.31
N GLY A 64 -6.64 1.12 -3.64
CA GLY A 64 -7.85 1.33 -2.83
C GLY A 64 -7.74 0.74 -1.41
N TRP A 65 -7.09 -0.41 -1.26
CA TRP A 65 -6.78 -1.00 0.05
C TRP A 65 -5.89 -0.09 0.89
N MET A 66 -4.85 0.47 0.28
CA MET A 66 -3.90 1.37 0.96
C MET A 66 -4.57 2.69 1.35
N GLU A 67 -5.34 3.31 0.44
CA GLU A 67 -6.09 4.54 0.72
C GLU A 67 -7.07 4.34 1.88
N ARG A 68 -7.86 3.27 1.85
CA ARG A 68 -8.84 3.00 2.90
C ARG A 68 -8.19 2.64 4.23
N GLY A 69 -7.11 1.85 4.20
CA GLY A 69 -6.39 1.49 5.42
C GLY A 69 -5.72 2.69 6.09
N LEU A 70 -5.12 3.58 5.30
CA LEU A 70 -4.58 4.85 5.77
C LEU A 70 -5.64 5.73 6.44
N GLU A 71 -6.81 5.85 5.80
CA GLU A 71 -7.93 6.62 6.34
C GLU A 71 -8.39 6.09 7.70
N LEU A 72 -8.51 4.77 7.82
CA LEU A 72 -8.89 4.11 9.06
C LEU A 72 -7.81 4.21 10.15
N SER A 73 -6.55 4.45 9.76
CA SER A 73 -5.43 4.77 10.66
C SER A 73 -5.34 6.26 11.04
N GLY A 74 -6.29 7.09 10.61
CA GLY A 74 -6.36 8.51 10.97
C GLY A 74 -5.77 9.46 9.94
N ALA A 75 -5.28 8.96 8.79
CA ALA A 75 -4.86 9.83 7.70
C ALA A 75 -6.07 10.51 7.05
N LYS A 76 -5.88 11.75 6.59
CA LYS A 76 -6.87 12.56 5.86
C LYS A 76 -6.27 13.07 4.56
N ASN A 77 -7.12 13.51 3.63
CA ASN A 77 -6.71 14.11 2.36
C ASN A 77 -5.70 13.24 1.60
N ILE A 78 -5.92 11.93 1.61
CA ILE A 78 -4.99 10.95 1.05
C ILE A 78 -4.95 11.13 -0.47
N LYS A 79 -3.74 11.16 -1.02
CA LYS A 79 -3.50 11.12 -2.46
C LYS A 79 -2.58 9.97 -2.79
N CYS A 80 -2.86 9.30 -3.90
CA CYS A 80 -2.01 8.27 -4.47
C CYS A 80 -1.61 8.66 -5.90
N GLU A 81 -0.32 8.55 -6.20
CA GLU A 81 0.26 8.73 -7.53
C GLU A 81 1.00 7.46 -7.95
N PHE A 82 0.72 6.90 -9.13
CA PHE A 82 1.57 5.88 -9.72
C PHE A 82 2.84 6.52 -10.28
N VAL A 83 3.97 6.31 -9.60
CA VAL A 83 5.29 6.85 -10.00
C VAL A 83 5.91 6.01 -11.12
N THR A 84 5.76 4.69 -11.05
CA THR A 84 6.11 3.77 -12.14
C THR A 84 5.01 2.74 -12.33
N LYS A 85 4.81 2.28 -13.56
CA LYS A 85 3.73 1.36 -13.93
C LYS A 85 4.28 0.15 -14.67
N GLY A 86 4.26 -1.01 -14.05
CA GLY A 86 4.77 -2.25 -14.65
C GLY A 86 4.07 -2.60 -15.96
N TRP A 87 2.76 -2.33 -16.05
CA TRP A 87 1.97 -2.55 -17.26
C TRP A 87 2.31 -1.60 -18.42
N GLU A 88 3.13 -0.56 -18.18
CA GLU A 88 3.64 0.34 -19.22
C GLU A 88 5.09 0.02 -19.59
N GLY A 89 5.62 -1.12 -19.16
CA GLY A 89 6.97 -1.60 -19.48
C GLY A 89 8.05 -1.21 -18.46
N HIS A 90 7.68 -0.60 -17.33
CA HIS A 90 8.62 -0.40 -16.23
C HIS A 90 8.95 -1.72 -15.51
N PRO A 91 10.15 -1.86 -14.91
CA PRO A 91 10.53 -3.10 -14.22
C PRO A 91 9.73 -3.39 -12.95
N PHE A 92 9.03 -2.38 -12.42
CA PHE A 92 8.19 -2.50 -11.23
C PHE A 92 7.12 -1.41 -11.22
N THR A 93 6.06 -1.64 -10.45
CA THR A 93 5.06 -0.62 -10.15
C THR A 93 5.41 0.06 -8.82
N SER A 94 5.28 1.38 -8.75
CA SER A 94 5.42 2.11 -7.50
C SER A 94 4.34 3.15 -7.35
N MET A 95 3.85 3.32 -6.12
CA MET A 95 2.80 4.25 -5.74
C MET A 95 3.30 5.16 -4.63
N ARG A 96 3.18 6.47 -4.81
CA ARG A 96 3.44 7.44 -3.76
C ARG A 96 2.12 7.79 -3.07
N PHE A 97 2.08 7.56 -1.77
CA PHE A 97 0.99 7.99 -0.90
C PHE A 97 1.41 9.24 -0.13
N THR A 98 0.55 10.24 -0.11
CA THR A 98 0.69 11.44 0.73
C THR A 98 -0.59 11.69 1.49
N TRP A 99 -0.51 12.17 2.74
CA TRP A 99 -1.69 12.47 3.56
C TRP A 99 -1.45 13.67 4.49
N THR A 100 -2.47 14.00 5.28
CA THR A 100 -2.42 14.91 6.43
C THR A 100 -2.97 14.19 7.67
N LEU A 101 -2.61 14.60 8.88
CA LEU A 101 -3.19 14.06 10.13
C LEU A 101 -4.46 14.84 10.56
#